data_AF-A0A7C4NBG0-F1
#
_entry.id   AF-A0A7C4NBG0-F1
#
_cell.length_a   1.000
_cell.length_b   1.000
_cell.length_c   1.000
_cell.angle_alpha   90.00
_cell.angle_beta   90.00
_cell.angle_gamma   90.00
#
_symmetry.space_group_name_H-M   'P 1'
#
loop_
_entity.id
_entity.type
_entity.pdbx_description
1 polymer ?
#
loop_
_entity_poly.entity_id
_entity_poly.type
_entity_poly.pdbx_seq_one_letter_code
_entity_poly.pdbx_strand_id
1 'polypeptide(L)' 'MKKGEKYKCQKCGLVVVIDSACTCTACDLICCGLPLKPAKK' A
#
# COMPACT_ATOMS: atom_id res chain seq x y z
N MET A 1 -4.32 1.28 -6.73
CA MET A 1 -3.38 2.35 -6.29
C MET A 1 -3.82 3.69 -6.87
N LYS A 2 -4.80 4.30 -6.21
CA LYS A 2 -5.26 5.67 -6.44
C LYS A 2 -4.81 6.54 -5.28
N LYS A 3 -4.58 7.83 -5.54
CA LYS A 3 -4.26 8.82 -4.51
C LYS A 3 -5.28 8.74 -3.37
N GLY A 4 -4.78 8.69 -2.13
CA GLY A 4 -5.60 8.58 -0.93
C GLY A 4 -5.96 7.15 -0.50
N GLU A 5 -5.69 6.12 -1.31
CA GLU A 5 -5.83 4.73 -0.84
C GLU A 5 -4.82 4.43 0.26
N LYS A 6 -5.28 3.76 1.32
CA LYS A 6 -4.44 3.35 2.44
C LYS A 6 -4.10 1.87 2.32
N TYR A 7 -2.88 1.53 2.69
CA TYR A 7 -2.38 0.16 2.73
C TYR A 7 -1.72 -0.10 4.08
N LYS A 8 -1.93 -1.29 4.63
CA LYS A 8 -1.40 -1.69 5.94
C LYS A 8 -0.56 -2.96 5.83
N CYS A 9 0.63 -2.91 6.43
CA CYS A 9 1.42 -4.10 6.70
C CYS A 9 0.82 -4.83 7.92
N GLN A 10 0.49 -6.11 7.74
CA GLN A 10 -0.09 -6.92 8.83
C GLN A 10 0.94 -7.39 9.86
N LYS A 11 2.24 -7.31 9.56
CA LYS A 11 3.31 -7.78 10.46
C LYS A 11 3.80 -6.71 11.43
N CYS A 12 4.14 -5.52 10.94
CA CYS A 12 4.63 -4.42 11.77
C CYS A 12 3.57 -3.34 12.06
N GLY A 13 2.41 -3.39 11.39
CA GLY A 13 1.34 -2.41 11.58
C GLY A 13 1.50 -1.10 10.82
N LEU A 14 2.58 -0.94 10.03
CA LEU A 14 2.84 0.24 9.21
C LEU A 14 1.68 0.53 8.25
N VAL A 15 1.23 1.78 8.21
CA VAL A 15 0.16 2.25 7.32
C VAL A 15 0.73 3.32 6.40
N VAL A 16 0.56 3.13 5.10
CA VAL A 16 0.95 4.11 4.07
C VAL A 16 -0.27 4.56 3.31
N VAL A 17 -0.21 5.77 2.78
CA VAL A 17 -1.21 6.33 1.88
C VAL A 17 -0.56 6.63 0.54
N ILE A 18 -1.28 6.37 -0.55
CA ILE A 18 -0.81 6.78 -1.88
C ILE A 18 -0.87 8.31 -1.96
N ASP A 19 0.27 8.99 -1.93
CA ASP A 19 0.34 10.43 -2.16
C ASP A 19 0.15 10.79 -3.64
N SER A 20 0.81 10.03 -4.51
CA SER A 20 0.82 10.22 -5.95
C SER A 20 0.80 8.84 -6.63
N ALA A 21 -0.15 8.63 -7.54
CA ALA A 21 -0.28 7.36 -8.24
C ALA A 21 0.75 7.29 -9.38
N CYS A 22 1.52 6.20 -9.43
CA CYS A 22 2.33 5.86 -10.59
C CYS A 22 1.44 5.27 -11.69
N THR A 23 1.75 5.55 -12.97
CA THR A 23 1.06 4.97 -14.14
C THR A 23 1.60 3.58 -14.55
N CYS A 24 2.49 3.02 -13.74
CA CYS A 24 3.07 1.71 -13.95
C CYS A 24 2.03 0.59 -13.79
N THR A 25 2.10 -0.41 -14.67
CA THR A 25 1.05 -1.40 -14.93
C THR A 25 0.76 -2.34 -13.76
N ALA A 26 1.72 -2.55 -12.86
CA ALA A 26 1.51 -3.18 -11.55
C ALA A 26 2.74 -2.93 -10.65
N CYS A 27 2.54 -2.24 -9.52
CA CYS A 27 3.53 -2.18 -8.44
C CYS A 27 2.87 -2.72 -7.18
N ASP A 28 3.30 -3.90 -6.73
CA ASP A 28 2.91 -4.39 -5.40
C ASP A 28 3.69 -3.61 -4.33
N LEU A 29 2.97 -3.04 -3.36
CA LEU A 29 3.62 -2.47 -2.17
C LEU A 29 4.05 -3.63 -1.28
N ILE A 30 5.34 -3.72 -0.97
CA ILE A 30 5.89 -4.77 -0.10
C ILE A 30 6.49 -4.14 1.16
N CYS A 31 6.14 -4.69 2.33
CA CYS A 31 6.75 -4.32 3.61
C CYS A 31 6.91 -5.58 4.45
N CYS A 32 8.09 -5.74 5.06
CA CYS A 32 8.49 -6.95 5.78
C CYS A 32 8.45 -8.24 4.92
N GLY A 33 8.66 -8.13 3.61
CA GLY A 33 8.63 -9.26 2.67
C GLY A 33 7.23 -9.76 2.32
N LEU A 34 6.17 -9.05 2.73
CA LEU A 34 4.78 -9.38 2.43
C LEU A 34 4.12 -8.24 1.65
N PRO A 35 3.24 -8.54 0.68
CA PRO A 35 2.44 -7.51 0.03
C PRO A 35 1.52 -6.85 1.05
N LEU A 36 1.48 -5.52 1.07
CA LEU A 36 0.56 -4.78 1.93
C LEU A 36 -0.87 -5.02 1.47
N LYS A 37 -1.80 -5.04 2.44
CA LYS A 37 -3.23 -5.17 2.14
C LYS A 37 -3.91 -3.82 2.15
N PRO A 38 -4.97 -3.61 1.35
CA PRO A 38 -5.79 -2.40 1.43
C PRO A 38 -6.30 -2.21 2.85
N ALA A 39 -5.96 -1.09 3.46
CA ALA A 39 -6.53 -0.66 4.73
C ALA A 39 -7.86 0.02 4.41
N LYS A 40 -8.92 -0.77 4.28
CA LYS A 40 -10.28 -0.22 4.24
C LYS A 40 -10.52 0.54 5.55
N LYS A 41 -11.11 1.73 5.45
CA LYS A 41 -11.66 2.45 6.61
C LYS A 41 -12.67 1.56 7.32
#